data_AF-Q97AT9-F1
#
_entry.id   AF-Q97AT9-F1
#
_cell.length_a   1.000
_cell.length_b   1.000
_cell.length_c   1.000
_cell.angle_alpha   90.00
_cell.angle_beta   90.00
_cell.angle_gamma   90.00
#
_symmetry.space_group_name_H-M   'P 1'
#
loop_
_entity.id
_entity.type
_entity.pdbx_description
1 polymer ?
#
loop_
_entity_poly.entity_id
_entity_poly.type
_entity_poly.pdbx_seq_one_letter_code
_entity_poly.pdbx_strand_id
1 'polypeptide(L)'
;MHHTEKSILMKRRTLGEHLTSVNIFKEYILPKIKDKINCYTWVDLFAGEGNLILPILDLVPEEKRIEFFRDNIFLFDIQKEMVERAIKNAESYRIPRMIAEKNIQVKDTLKEYPLLNVKKPIYHITNPPYLYIGYIAKHKENFGQLDYFTASLKGLQDLYQIALMNDLQNEINQMVYIIPSNFLFGHSVSNLIRRKFLPWYKINDAIIFEKKIFENTGVNVAICFFERTTAKNSTIKFKATKINGEIKEREYILSHKNDYRAGTEFDDYIKSQEKNTLKISYYLTKKEIDNNPGNNKVLLLNSKEYKNGEYIKESFFVNDKLYEKIIRNPLFIRTVDTGNENGRAGLYYIKDVFGTDGIFVEGNTYRTNPIQVFIEPYLSLKQLKQLQLSFNQKLNELRAITDSEFMTTYKYSNNAKYTRKYLGLSQAKQLLEVIDIKN
;
A
#
# COMPACT_ATOMS: atom_id res chain seq x y z
N MET A 1 12.57 21.43 24.31
CA MET A 1 11.32 21.02 23.63
C MET A 1 11.57 20.38 22.26
N HIS A 2 12.31 21.00 21.33
CA HIS A 2 12.59 20.39 20.01
C HIS A 2 13.33 19.03 20.01
N HIS A 3 14.16 18.75 21.03
CA HIS A 3 14.93 17.50 21.08
C HIS A 3 14.08 16.27 21.47
N THR A 4 13.01 16.48 22.23
CA THR A 4 12.10 15.44 22.75
C THR A 4 11.06 15.03 21.71
N GLU A 5 10.52 15.98 20.94
CA GLU A 5 9.60 15.68 19.84
C GLU A 5 10.29 14.92 18.71
N LYS A 6 11.54 15.28 18.40
CA LYS A 6 12.34 14.61 17.37
C LYS A 6 12.69 13.16 17.76
N SER A 7 12.96 12.88 19.04
CA SER A 7 13.22 11.52 19.52
C SER A 7 11.96 10.66 19.53
N ILE A 8 10.80 11.21 19.91
CA ILE A 8 9.50 10.53 19.83
C ILE A 8 9.12 10.21 18.38
N LEU A 9 9.33 11.15 17.45
CA LEU A 9 9.03 10.96 16.03
C LEU A 9 9.96 9.90 15.40
N MET A 10 11.24 9.87 15.79
CA MET A 10 12.19 8.84 15.38
C MET A 10 11.75 7.47 15.92
N LYS A 11 11.44 7.35 17.23
CA LYS A 11 11.01 6.10 17.86
C LYS A 11 9.74 5.51 17.22
N ARG A 12 8.74 6.34 16.93
CA ARG A 12 7.52 5.93 16.20
C ARG A 12 7.81 5.42 14.79
N ARG A 13 8.69 6.10 14.05
CA ARG A 13 9.09 5.68 12.69
C ARG A 13 9.91 4.39 12.70
N THR A 14 10.77 4.22 13.71
CA THR A 14 11.53 2.98 13.92
C THR A 14 10.59 1.80 14.12
N LEU A 15 9.49 1.97 14.85
CA LEU A 15 8.54 0.89 15.13
C LEU A 15 7.39 0.77 14.11
N GLY A 16 7.31 1.67 13.13
CA GLY A 16 6.19 1.70 12.17
C GLY A 16 4.83 2.01 12.81
N GLU A 17 4.82 2.67 13.97
CA GLU A 17 3.63 2.89 14.79
C GLU A 17 2.75 4.03 14.28
N HIS A 18 1.43 3.81 14.31
CA HIS A 18 0.42 4.82 14.03
C HIS A 18 -0.66 4.81 15.10
N LEU A 19 -0.65 5.80 16.00
CA LEU A 19 -1.67 5.92 17.04
C LEU A 19 -3.06 6.09 16.43
N THR A 20 -3.97 5.22 16.83
CA THR A 20 -5.37 5.26 16.39
C THR A 20 -6.19 6.12 17.32
N SER A 21 -6.95 7.05 16.76
CA SER A 21 -7.94 7.82 17.50
C SER A 21 -9.11 6.92 17.93
N VAL A 22 -9.64 7.17 19.12
CA VAL A 22 -10.87 6.53 19.63
C VAL A 22 -12.04 6.73 18.66
N ASN A 23 -12.08 7.82 17.90
CA ASN A 23 -13.14 8.09 16.92
C ASN A 23 -13.15 7.04 15.80
N ILE A 24 -12.00 6.53 15.36
CA ILE A 24 -11.96 5.47 14.35
C ILE A 24 -12.69 4.22 14.86
N PHE A 25 -12.46 3.86 16.11
CA PHE A 25 -13.17 2.75 16.72
C PHE A 25 -14.67 3.04 16.85
N LYS A 26 -15.04 4.18 17.44
CA LYS A 26 -16.45 4.53 17.70
C LYS A 26 -17.29 4.68 16.44
N GLU A 27 -16.73 5.26 15.37
CA GLU A 27 -17.45 5.51 14.11
C GLU A 27 -17.53 4.27 13.22
N TYR A 28 -16.45 3.50 13.12
CA TYR A 28 -16.32 2.50 12.05
C TYR A 28 -16.31 1.05 12.54
N ILE A 29 -15.85 0.79 13.76
CA ILE A 29 -15.68 -0.58 14.28
C ILE A 29 -16.79 -0.94 15.27
N LEU A 30 -17.00 -0.11 16.30
CA LEU A 30 -17.97 -0.33 17.36
C LEU A 30 -19.39 -0.61 16.83
N PRO A 31 -19.92 0.12 15.81
CA PRO A 31 -21.26 -0.15 15.30
C PRO A 31 -21.45 -1.54 14.71
N LYS A 32 -20.36 -2.19 14.25
CA LYS A 32 -20.38 -3.53 13.66
C LYS A 32 -20.28 -4.65 14.70
N ILE A 33 -19.83 -4.35 15.93
CA ILE A 33 -19.55 -5.35 16.97
C ILE A 33 -20.35 -5.17 18.27
N LYS A 34 -21.02 -4.02 18.46
CA LYS A 34 -21.69 -3.64 19.73
C LYS A 34 -22.67 -4.69 20.26
N ASP A 35 -23.37 -5.40 19.38
CA ASP A 35 -24.38 -6.40 19.77
C ASP A 35 -23.74 -7.76 20.16
N LYS A 36 -22.42 -7.87 20.03
CA LYS A 36 -21.65 -9.10 20.26
C LYS A 36 -20.61 -8.96 21.38
N ILE A 37 -20.56 -7.83 22.10
CA ILE A 37 -19.51 -7.56 23.11
C ILE A 37 -19.41 -8.63 24.19
N ASN A 38 -20.51 -9.31 24.50
CA ASN A 38 -20.55 -10.37 25.52
C ASN A 38 -20.19 -11.77 24.99
N CYS A 39 -20.03 -11.94 23.68
CA CYS A 39 -19.78 -13.25 23.05
C CYS A 39 -18.29 -13.59 22.92
N TYR A 40 -17.40 -12.62 23.09
CA TYR A 40 -15.99 -12.75 22.77
C TYR A 40 -15.07 -12.25 23.89
N THR A 41 -13.83 -12.73 23.85
CA THR A 41 -12.70 -12.06 24.49
C THR A 41 -12.03 -11.16 23.45
N TRP A 42 -11.95 -9.87 23.75
CA TRP A 42 -11.42 -8.81 22.91
C TRP A 42 -9.92 -8.66 23.15
N VAL A 43 -9.13 -8.83 22.09
CA VAL A 43 -7.67 -8.79 22.16
C VAL A 43 -7.14 -7.74 21.20
N ASP A 44 -6.17 -6.95 21.62
CA ASP A 44 -5.34 -6.10 20.75
C ASP A 44 -3.86 -6.39 21.02
N LEU A 45 -3.17 -6.94 20.02
CA LEU A 45 -1.76 -7.31 20.14
C LEU A 45 -0.79 -6.14 19.89
N PHE A 46 -1.31 -4.99 19.47
CA PHE A 46 -0.58 -3.75 19.16
C PHE A 46 -1.35 -2.55 19.71
N ALA A 47 -1.67 -2.62 21.00
CA ALA A 47 -2.72 -1.83 21.61
C ALA A 47 -2.44 -0.33 21.68
N GLY A 48 -1.17 0.09 21.65
CA GLY A 48 -0.80 1.48 21.93
C GLY A 48 -1.42 1.92 23.27
N GLU A 49 -2.26 2.95 23.22
CA GLU A 49 -2.97 3.49 24.39
C GLU A 49 -4.31 2.78 24.69
N GLY A 50 -4.63 1.68 24.00
CA GLY A 50 -5.85 0.88 24.21
C GLY A 50 -7.10 1.41 23.49
N ASN A 51 -6.94 2.36 22.57
CA ASN A 51 -8.04 3.12 21.95
C ASN A 51 -8.98 2.29 21.06
N LEU A 52 -8.58 1.08 20.65
CA LEU A 52 -9.38 0.20 19.81
C LEU A 52 -10.25 -0.80 20.57
N ILE A 53 -10.06 -0.95 21.89
CA ILE A 53 -10.81 -1.94 22.68
C ILE A 53 -11.36 -1.37 23.98
N LEU A 54 -10.59 -0.54 24.71
CA LEU A 54 -11.08 0.05 25.97
C LEU A 54 -12.44 0.76 25.84
N PRO A 55 -12.76 1.48 24.74
CA PRO A 55 -14.07 2.10 24.58
C PRO A 55 -15.26 1.12 24.53
N ILE A 56 -15.04 -0.20 24.43
CA ILE A 56 -16.11 -1.20 24.62
C ILE A 56 -16.73 -1.08 26.03
N LEU A 57 -15.96 -0.64 27.03
CA LEU A 57 -16.44 -0.46 28.40
C LEU A 57 -17.52 0.62 28.53
N ASP A 58 -17.64 1.53 27.56
CA ASP A 58 -18.76 2.49 27.47
C ASP A 58 -20.12 1.77 27.33
N LEU A 59 -20.13 0.56 26.76
CA LEU A 59 -21.34 -0.27 26.59
C LEU A 59 -21.61 -1.21 27.77
N VAL A 60 -20.70 -1.28 28.74
CA VAL A 60 -20.80 -2.17 29.89
C VAL A 60 -21.25 -1.37 31.12
N PRO A 61 -22.31 -1.81 31.84
CA PRO A 61 -22.72 -1.19 33.09
C PRO A 61 -21.56 -1.08 34.07
N GLU A 62 -21.47 0.05 34.74
CA GLU A 62 -20.31 0.42 35.55
C GLU A 62 -19.96 -0.61 36.63
N GLU A 63 -20.98 -1.18 37.27
CA GLU A 63 -20.86 -2.21 38.29
C GLU A 63 -20.32 -3.54 37.77
N LYS A 64 -20.37 -3.78 36.45
CA LYS A 64 -19.87 -5.00 35.79
C LYS A 64 -18.54 -4.80 35.07
N ARG A 65 -18.06 -3.56 34.92
CA ARG A 65 -16.86 -3.25 34.13
C ARG A 65 -15.61 -3.99 34.59
N ILE A 66 -15.41 -4.11 35.91
CA ILE A 66 -14.24 -4.77 36.47
C ILE A 66 -14.19 -6.26 36.10
N GLU A 67 -15.31 -6.96 36.27
CA GLU A 67 -15.42 -8.38 35.90
C GLU A 67 -15.33 -8.55 34.38
N PHE A 68 -16.03 -7.71 33.62
CA PHE A 68 -15.99 -7.75 32.16
C PHE A 68 -14.58 -7.56 31.64
N PHE A 69 -13.87 -6.53 32.10
CA PHE A 69 -12.50 -6.25 31.69
C PHE A 69 -11.56 -7.41 32.02
N ARG A 70 -11.64 -7.91 33.26
CA ARG A 70 -10.78 -9.00 33.74
C ARG A 70 -10.89 -10.25 32.86
N ASP A 71 -12.11 -10.60 32.46
CA ASP A 71 -12.37 -11.87 31.78
C ASP A 71 -12.39 -11.74 30.25
N ASN A 72 -12.56 -10.53 29.71
CA ASN A 72 -12.86 -10.32 28.29
C ASN A 72 -11.99 -9.31 27.56
N ILE A 73 -11.04 -8.62 28.21
CA ILE A 73 -10.16 -7.65 27.52
C ILE A 73 -8.70 -7.95 27.81
N PHE A 74 -7.88 -8.10 26.77
CA PHE A 74 -6.42 -8.28 26.87
C PHE A 74 -5.70 -7.40 25.84
N LEU A 75 -4.70 -6.66 26.29
CA LEU A 75 -3.99 -5.67 25.48
C LEU A 75 -2.48 -5.88 25.61
N PHE A 76 -1.77 -5.79 24.49
CA PHE A 76 -0.32 -5.95 24.45
C PHE A 76 0.31 -4.84 23.63
N ASP A 77 1.48 -4.38 24.06
CA ASP A 77 2.32 -3.50 23.26
C ASP A 77 3.80 -3.73 23.61
N ILE A 78 4.70 -3.53 22.66
CA ILE A 78 6.14 -3.66 22.92
C ILE A 78 6.69 -2.47 23.73
N GLN A 79 6.00 -1.32 23.70
CA GLN A 79 6.43 -0.10 24.37
C GLN A 79 5.82 0.02 25.76
N LYS A 80 6.69 -0.03 26.78
CA LYS A 80 6.31 0.19 28.18
C LYS A 80 5.54 1.49 28.41
N GLU A 81 5.89 2.56 27.69
CA GLU A 81 5.21 3.86 27.77
C GLU A 81 3.76 3.79 27.27
N MET A 82 3.49 3.01 26.22
CA MET A 82 2.14 2.84 25.67
C MET A 82 1.29 1.97 26.59
N VAL A 83 1.85 0.87 27.12
CA VAL A 83 1.22 0.04 28.13
C VAL A 83 0.81 0.85 29.36
N GLU A 84 1.70 1.70 29.87
CA GLU A 84 1.38 2.58 31.01
C GLU A 84 0.23 3.55 30.70
N ARG A 85 0.18 4.10 29.48
CA ARG A 85 -0.94 4.95 29.05
C ARG A 85 -2.24 4.17 28.93
N ALA A 86 -2.20 2.95 28.38
CA ALA A 86 -3.37 2.08 28.30
C ALA A 86 -3.89 1.69 29.70
N ILE A 87 -2.99 1.43 30.66
CA ILE A 87 -3.36 1.20 32.07
C ILE A 87 -4.07 2.42 32.65
N LYS A 88 -3.51 3.63 32.49
CA LYS A 88 -4.16 4.87 32.93
C LYS A 88 -5.51 5.11 32.27
N ASN A 89 -5.63 4.78 30.98
CA ASN A 89 -6.90 4.87 30.27
C ASN A 89 -7.92 3.87 30.84
N ALA A 90 -7.51 2.65 31.19
CA ALA A 90 -8.38 1.67 31.86
C ALA A 90 -8.82 2.16 33.26
N GLU A 91 -7.94 2.83 34.02
CA GLU A 91 -8.29 3.45 35.30
C GLU A 91 -9.40 4.51 35.14
N SER A 92 -9.44 5.24 34.02
CA SER A 92 -10.52 6.20 33.73
C SER A 92 -11.90 5.54 33.57
N TYR A 93 -11.94 4.24 33.22
CA TYR A 93 -13.15 3.41 33.22
C TYR A 93 -13.42 2.74 34.58
N ARG A 94 -12.75 3.19 35.65
CA ARG A 94 -12.80 2.63 37.02
C ARG A 94 -12.29 1.19 37.12
N ILE A 95 -11.41 0.76 36.22
CA ILE A 95 -10.70 -0.51 36.36
C ILE A 95 -9.53 -0.33 37.33
N PRO A 96 -9.46 -1.09 38.44
CA PRO A 96 -8.34 -1.01 39.36
C PRO A 96 -7.01 -1.34 38.66
N ARG A 97 -5.98 -0.54 38.92
CA ARG A 97 -4.64 -0.70 38.33
C ARG A 97 -4.10 -2.14 38.40
N MET A 98 -4.23 -2.78 39.55
CA MET A 98 -3.78 -4.16 39.77
C MET A 98 -4.46 -5.18 38.82
N ILE A 99 -5.69 -4.90 38.38
CA ILE A 99 -6.40 -5.71 37.39
C ILE A 99 -5.95 -5.31 35.98
N ALA A 100 -5.82 -4.02 35.70
CA ALA A 100 -5.31 -3.51 34.43
C ALA A 100 -3.93 -4.08 34.08
N GLU A 101 -2.98 -4.07 35.02
CA GLU A 101 -1.61 -4.59 34.85
C GLU A 101 -1.55 -6.10 34.54
N LYS A 102 -2.58 -6.87 34.92
CA LYS A 102 -2.65 -8.30 34.57
C LYS A 102 -3.03 -8.52 33.12
N ASN A 103 -3.86 -7.64 32.56
CA ASN A 103 -4.44 -7.81 31.22
C ASN A 103 -3.81 -6.88 30.17
N ILE A 104 -3.05 -5.87 30.59
CA ILE A 104 -2.33 -4.93 29.72
C ILE A 104 -0.83 -5.13 29.94
N GLN A 105 -0.14 -5.75 28.98
CA GLN A 105 1.22 -6.26 29.19
C GLN A 105 2.22 -5.76 28.14
N VAL A 106 3.47 -5.56 28.60
CA VAL A 106 4.58 -5.27 27.69
C VAL A 106 5.04 -6.57 27.04
N LYS A 107 4.86 -6.72 25.72
CA LYS A 107 5.27 -7.92 24.98
C LYS A 107 5.51 -7.63 23.50
N ASP A 108 6.55 -8.25 22.94
CA ASP A 108 6.78 -8.27 21.49
C ASP A 108 5.94 -9.40 20.86
N THR A 109 4.72 -9.07 20.48
CA THR A 109 3.73 -10.01 19.92
C THR A 109 4.02 -10.41 18.46
N LEU A 110 4.93 -9.70 17.77
CA LEU A 110 5.45 -10.15 16.48
C LEU A 110 6.41 -11.32 16.65
N LYS A 111 7.27 -11.27 17.69
CA LYS A 111 8.23 -12.33 18.01
C LYS A 111 7.58 -13.51 18.73
N GLU A 112 6.74 -13.21 19.72
CA GLU A 112 6.18 -14.20 20.64
C GLU A 112 4.69 -13.93 20.84
N TYR A 113 3.86 -14.72 20.17
CA TYR A 113 2.41 -14.64 20.30
C TYR A 113 1.96 -15.00 21.74
N PRO A 114 1.06 -14.22 22.37
CA PRO A 114 0.61 -14.53 23.73
C PRO A 114 -0.36 -15.72 23.74
N LEU A 115 -0.10 -16.70 24.60
CA LEU A 115 -1.06 -17.77 24.90
C LEU A 115 -2.06 -17.27 25.94
N LEU A 116 -3.32 -17.15 25.54
CA LEU A 116 -4.41 -16.69 26.40
C LEU A 116 -5.29 -17.88 26.78
N ASN A 117 -5.38 -18.17 28.08
CA ASN A 117 -6.33 -19.15 28.60
C ASN A 117 -7.68 -18.46 28.87
N VAL A 118 -8.50 -18.37 27.83
CA VAL A 118 -9.76 -17.60 27.84
C VAL A 118 -10.96 -18.50 27.67
N LYS A 119 -12.09 -18.13 28.30
CA LYS A 119 -13.33 -18.91 28.26
C LYS A 119 -14.13 -18.72 26.98
N LYS A 120 -13.94 -17.58 26.31
CA LYS A 120 -14.69 -17.18 25.11
C LYS A 120 -13.75 -17.18 23.90
N PRO A 121 -14.29 -17.36 22.69
CA PRO A 121 -13.49 -17.21 21.48
C PRO A 121 -12.85 -15.81 21.42
N ILE A 122 -11.62 -15.75 20.91
CA ILE A 122 -10.90 -14.50 20.71
C ILE A 122 -11.49 -13.74 19.50
N TYR A 123 -11.68 -12.45 19.68
CA TYR A 123 -11.90 -11.47 18.62
C TYR A 123 -10.75 -10.47 18.67
N HIS A 124 -9.88 -10.49 17.65
CA HIS A 124 -8.71 -9.60 17.60
C HIS A 124 -9.06 -8.31 16.85
N ILE A 125 -8.94 -7.15 17.50
CA ILE A 125 -9.11 -5.83 16.88
C ILE A 125 -7.81 -5.08 17.04
N THR A 126 -7.18 -4.67 15.93
CA THR A 126 -5.86 -4.04 16.01
C THR A 126 -5.52 -3.12 14.84
N ASN A 127 -4.55 -2.25 15.07
CA ASN A 127 -3.80 -1.50 14.07
C ASN A 127 -2.31 -1.88 14.19
N PRO A 128 -1.86 -2.95 13.52
CA PRO A 128 -0.48 -3.41 13.65
C PRO A 128 0.52 -2.40 13.05
N PRO A 129 1.82 -2.50 13.37
CA PRO A 129 2.82 -1.62 12.80
C PRO A 129 2.97 -1.80 11.28
N TYR A 130 3.20 -0.69 10.55
CA TYR A 130 3.47 -0.70 9.11
C TYR A 130 4.91 -0.30 8.83
N LEU A 131 5.76 -1.26 8.48
CA LEU A 131 7.13 -0.97 8.12
C LEU A 131 7.66 -1.92 7.05
N TYR A 132 7.88 -1.36 5.87
CA TYR A 132 8.36 -2.07 4.70
C TYR A 132 9.80 -2.57 4.89
N ILE A 133 10.06 -3.84 4.59
CA ILE A 133 11.38 -4.48 4.74
C ILE A 133 12.50 -3.73 4.01
N GLY A 134 12.22 -3.16 2.83
CA GLY A 134 13.20 -2.38 2.09
C GLY A 134 13.49 -1.01 2.71
N TYR A 135 12.60 -0.50 3.59
CA TYR A 135 12.91 0.65 4.44
C TYR A 135 13.81 0.20 5.60
N ILE A 136 13.45 -0.90 6.28
CA ILE A 136 14.25 -1.49 7.37
C ILE A 136 15.69 -1.72 6.93
N ALA A 137 15.90 -2.39 5.79
CA ALA A 137 17.23 -2.70 5.27
C ALA A 137 18.08 -1.47 4.89
N LYS A 138 17.49 -0.29 4.74
CA LYS A 138 18.19 0.97 4.42
C LYS A 138 18.56 1.80 5.66
N HIS A 139 18.01 1.47 6.82
CA HIS A 139 18.12 2.28 8.04
C HIS A 139 18.67 1.41 9.17
N LYS A 140 19.93 1.64 9.54
CA LYS A 140 20.70 0.78 10.46
C LYS A 140 20.01 0.60 11.81
N GLU A 141 19.31 1.62 12.29
CA GLU A 141 18.56 1.61 13.54
C GLU A 141 17.44 0.55 13.58
N ASN A 142 16.98 0.05 12.42
CA ASN A 142 15.88 -0.91 12.32
C ASN A 142 16.37 -2.35 12.03
N PHE A 143 17.68 -2.59 11.88
CA PHE A 143 18.18 -3.88 11.37
C PHE A 143 17.73 -5.09 12.18
N GLY A 144 17.56 -4.98 13.51
CA GLY A 144 17.05 -6.06 14.34
C GLY A 144 15.65 -6.55 13.96
N GLN A 145 14.85 -5.73 13.26
CA GLN A 145 13.52 -6.13 12.79
C GLN A 145 13.55 -7.04 11.56
N LEU A 146 14.71 -7.18 10.89
CA LEU A 146 14.85 -8.14 9.79
C LEU A 146 14.63 -9.59 10.26
N ASP A 147 14.85 -9.86 11.55
CA ASP A 147 14.66 -11.18 12.15
C ASP A 147 13.20 -11.66 12.08
N TYR A 148 12.22 -10.74 12.05
CA TYR A 148 10.80 -11.08 11.87
C TYR A 148 10.51 -11.68 10.49
N PHE A 149 11.36 -11.46 9.49
CA PHE A 149 11.15 -11.89 8.10
C PHE A 149 11.87 -13.20 7.76
N THR A 150 12.19 -14.01 8.77
CA THR A 150 12.93 -15.26 8.63
C THR A 150 12.01 -16.49 8.63
N ALA A 151 12.57 -17.69 8.42
CA ALA A 151 11.87 -18.97 8.48
C ALA A 151 10.54 -19.01 7.67
N SER A 152 9.43 -19.39 8.29
CA SER A 152 8.10 -19.55 7.67
C SER A 152 7.49 -18.22 7.17
N LEU A 153 8.04 -17.10 7.65
CA LEU A 153 7.65 -15.73 7.31
C LEU A 153 8.47 -15.13 6.16
N LYS A 154 9.47 -15.87 5.65
CA LYS A 154 10.30 -15.47 4.52
C LYS A 154 9.45 -15.08 3.30
N GLY A 155 9.84 -13.97 2.68
CA GLY A 155 9.21 -13.42 1.47
C GLY A 155 8.10 -12.41 1.75
N LEU A 156 7.63 -12.30 3.00
CA LEU A 156 6.80 -11.18 3.43
C LEU A 156 7.64 -9.91 3.45
N GLN A 157 6.98 -8.76 3.31
CA GLN A 157 7.65 -7.50 3.04
C GLN A 157 7.24 -6.34 3.96
N ASP A 158 6.29 -6.55 4.87
CA ASP A 158 5.83 -5.52 5.81
C ASP A 158 5.42 -6.14 7.15
N LEU A 159 5.57 -5.42 8.26
CA LEU A 159 5.30 -5.92 9.62
C LEU A 159 3.83 -6.31 9.83
N TYR A 160 2.87 -5.58 9.26
CA TYR A 160 1.45 -5.96 9.36
C TYR A 160 1.18 -7.34 8.73
N GLN A 161 1.97 -7.75 7.74
CA GLN A 161 1.85 -9.06 7.11
C GLN A 161 2.29 -10.16 8.08
N ILE A 162 3.29 -9.87 8.92
CA ILE A 162 3.72 -10.78 9.99
C ILE A 162 2.60 -10.92 11.02
N ALA A 163 1.99 -9.81 11.46
CA ALA A 163 0.85 -9.84 12.37
C ALA A 163 -0.30 -10.70 11.85
N LEU A 164 -0.69 -10.54 10.58
CA LEU A 164 -1.74 -11.38 9.95
C LEU A 164 -1.35 -12.87 9.88
N MET A 165 -0.07 -13.18 9.66
CA MET A 165 0.40 -14.56 9.66
C MET A 165 0.41 -15.18 11.05
N ASN A 166 0.73 -14.40 12.08
CA ASN A 166 0.66 -14.86 13.46
C ASN A 166 -0.78 -15.25 13.83
N ASP A 167 -1.76 -14.41 13.48
CA ASP A 167 -3.17 -14.73 13.69
C ASP A 167 -3.65 -15.95 12.90
N LEU A 168 -3.18 -16.11 11.64
CA LEU A 168 -3.47 -17.29 10.83
C LEU A 168 -2.96 -18.57 11.50
N GLN A 169 -1.73 -18.54 12.03
CA GLN A 169 -1.09 -19.66 12.72
C GLN A 169 -1.74 -19.99 14.07
N ASN A 170 -2.32 -18.99 14.75
CA ASN A 170 -3.02 -19.15 16.03
C ASN A 170 -4.54 -19.30 15.87
N GLU A 171 -5.00 -19.55 14.66
CA GLU A 171 -6.38 -19.92 14.35
C GLU A 171 -7.46 -18.92 14.79
N ILE A 172 -7.15 -17.63 14.75
CA ILE A 172 -8.08 -16.59 15.21
C ILE A 172 -9.34 -16.55 14.33
N ASN A 173 -10.51 -16.72 14.94
CA ASN A 173 -11.76 -16.87 14.19
C ASN A 173 -12.29 -15.54 13.62
N GLN A 174 -12.23 -14.46 14.40
CA GLN A 174 -12.80 -13.16 14.04
C GLN A 174 -11.75 -12.07 14.24
N MET A 175 -11.59 -11.19 13.25
CA MET A 175 -10.62 -10.11 13.33
C MET A 175 -11.15 -8.81 12.72
N VAL A 176 -10.70 -7.68 13.27
CA VAL A 176 -10.76 -6.37 12.62
C VAL A 176 -9.34 -5.84 12.52
N TYR A 177 -8.88 -5.59 11.30
CA TYR A 177 -7.53 -5.11 11.05
C TYR A 177 -7.58 -3.76 10.34
N ILE A 178 -6.91 -2.78 10.91
CA ILE A 178 -6.58 -1.53 10.21
C ILE A 178 -5.23 -1.73 9.54
N ILE A 179 -5.18 -1.80 8.22
CA ILE A 179 -3.96 -2.13 7.45
C ILE A 179 -3.81 -1.25 6.21
N PRO A 180 -2.63 -1.16 5.58
CA PRO A 180 -2.48 -0.42 4.33
C PRO A 180 -3.47 -0.92 3.27
N SER A 181 -4.16 -0.01 2.58
CA SER A 181 -5.13 -0.38 1.54
C SER A 181 -4.48 -1.11 0.36
N ASN A 182 -3.17 -0.95 0.18
CA ASN A 182 -2.37 -1.74 -0.76
C ASN A 182 -2.33 -3.24 -0.40
N PHE A 183 -2.81 -3.67 0.77
CA PHE A 183 -3.14 -5.07 1.00
C PHE A 183 -4.17 -5.58 -0.02
N LEU A 184 -5.16 -4.77 -0.42
CA LEU A 184 -6.16 -5.11 -1.44
C LEU A 184 -5.68 -4.76 -2.86
N PHE A 185 -5.10 -3.57 -3.03
CA PHE A 185 -4.82 -2.98 -4.36
C PHE A 185 -3.36 -3.13 -4.82
N GLY A 186 -2.44 -3.33 -3.87
CA GLY A 186 -1.02 -3.40 -4.15
C GLY A 186 -0.67 -4.64 -4.97
N HIS A 187 0.35 -4.49 -5.82
CA HIS A 187 0.86 -5.56 -6.66
C HIS A 187 1.80 -6.49 -5.86
N SER A 188 3.02 -6.72 -6.38
CA SER A 188 3.96 -7.76 -5.92
C SER A 188 4.20 -7.83 -4.41
N VAL A 189 4.21 -6.70 -3.70
CA VAL A 189 4.49 -6.62 -2.25
C VAL A 189 3.47 -7.39 -1.41
N SER A 190 2.20 -7.43 -1.83
CA SER A 190 1.11 -8.00 -1.05
C SER A 190 0.61 -9.34 -1.59
N ASN A 191 1.12 -9.80 -2.75
CA ASN A 191 0.70 -11.07 -3.37
C ASN A 191 0.91 -12.27 -2.43
N LEU A 192 2.07 -12.36 -1.77
CA LEU A 192 2.39 -13.52 -0.93
C LEU A 192 1.46 -13.60 0.29
N ILE A 193 1.27 -12.49 1.01
CA ILE A 193 0.39 -12.48 2.19
C ILE A 193 -1.05 -12.81 1.80
N ARG A 194 -1.57 -12.25 0.70
CA ARG A 194 -2.92 -12.58 0.23
C ARG A 194 -3.08 -14.06 -0.10
N ARG A 195 -2.12 -14.65 -0.83
CA ARG A 195 -2.15 -16.09 -1.16
C ARG A 195 -2.05 -17.01 0.06
N LYS A 196 -1.37 -16.58 1.12
CA LYS A 196 -1.27 -17.37 2.37
C LYS A 196 -2.52 -17.21 3.24
N PHE A 197 -3.03 -15.98 3.36
CA PHE A 197 -4.06 -15.61 4.32
C PHE A 197 -5.49 -15.79 3.80
N LEU A 198 -5.81 -15.22 2.63
CA LEU A 198 -7.18 -15.18 2.10
C LEU A 198 -7.79 -16.53 1.69
N PRO A 199 -7.04 -17.62 1.43
CA PRO A 199 -7.67 -18.93 1.36
C PRO A 199 -8.39 -19.30 2.65
N TRP A 200 -7.94 -18.84 3.81
CA TRP A 200 -8.49 -19.25 5.12
C TRP A 200 -9.38 -18.20 5.77
N TYR A 201 -9.51 -17.02 5.15
CA TYR A 201 -10.30 -15.91 5.66
C TYR A 201 -11.10 -15.28 4.55
N LYS A 202 -12.37 -14.99 4.84
CA LYS A 202 -13.19 -14.08 4.03
C LYS A 202 -13.18 -12.69 4.64
N ILE A 203 -13.46 -11.69 3.82
CA ILE A 203 -13.76 -10.33 4.24
C ILE A 203 -15.28 -10.22 4.29
N ASN A 204 -15.85 -9.91 5.45
CA ASN A 204 -17.29 -9.69 5.57
C ASN A 204 -17.69 -8.26 5.19
N ASP A 205 -16.83 -7.31 5.54
CA ASP A 205 -17.02 -5.88 5.29
C ASP A 205 -15.64 -5.19 5.26
N ALA A 206 -15.56 -4.03 4.63
CA ALA A 206 -14.36 -3.21 4.68
C ALA A 206 -14.67 -1.71 4.57
N ILE A 207 -13.78 -0.89 5.12
CA ILE A 207 -13.86 0.56 5.02
C ILE A 207 -12.51 1.06 4.49
N ILE A 208 -12.50 1.71 3.33
CA ILE A 208 -11.29 2.09 2.61
C ILE A 208 -11.14 3.61 2.62
N PHE A 209 -10.06 4.09 3.25
CA PHE A 209 -9.74 5.50 3.31
C PHE A 209 -8.72 5.85 2.22
N GLU A 210 -9.12 6.70 1.28
CA GLU A 210 -8.23 7.21 0.23
C GLU A 210 -7.56 8.54 0.59
N LYS A 211 -7.92 9.09 1.75
CA LYS A 211 -7.27 10.22 2.40
C LYS A 211 -6.62 9.78 3.71
N LYS A 212 -5.65 10.57 4.16
CA LYS A 212 -4.93 10.37 5.41
C LYS A 212 -5.87 10.45 6.60
N ILE A 213 -5.96 9.36 7.38
CA ILE A 213 -6.68 9.32 8.66
C ILE A 213 -5.77 9.46 9.88
N PHE A 214 -4.48 9.18 9.73
CA PHE A 214 -3.50 9.27 10.81
C PHE A 214 -2.56 10.45 10.56
N GLU A 215 -2.40 11.33 11.54
CA GLU A 215 -1.61 12.57 11.43
C GLU A 215 -0.16 12.37 10.97
N ASN A 216 0.41 11.19 11.18
CA ASN A 216 1.85 10.94 11.01
C ASN A 216 2.22 10.05 9.80
N THR A 217 1.24 9.61 8.99
CA THR A 217 1.52 8.78 7.81
C THR A 217 0.84 9.26 6.54
N GLY A 218 1.50 9.08 5.39
CA GLY A 218 0.89 9.29 4.08
C GLY A 218 0.27 8.02 3.50
N VAL A 219 0.19 6.94 4.29
CA VAL A 219 -0.35 5.65 3.88
C VAL A 219 -1.87 5.70 3.93
N ASN A 220 -2.49 5.30 2.82
CA ASN A 220 -3.93 5.05 2.76
C ASN A 220 -4.21 3.66 3.33
N VAL A 221 -5.29 3.55 4.10
CA VAL A 221 -5.57 2.37 4.92
C VAL A 221 -6.96 1.85 4.66
N ALA A 222 -7.17 0.58 5.01
CA ALA A 222 -8.46 -0.07 5.03
C ALA A 222 -8.67 -0.70 6.42
N ILE A 223 -9.90 -0.63 6.91
CA ILE A 223 -10.38 -1.43 8.04
C ILE A 223 -11.07 -2.65 7.43
N CYS A 224 -10.53 -3.84 7.66
CA CYS A 224 -11.05 -5.08 7.12
C CYS A 224 -11.62 -5.96 8.25
N PHE A 225 -12.85 -6.43 8.09
CA PHE A 225 -13.50 -7.36 9.01
C PHE A 225 -13.35 -8.78 8.47
N PHE A 226 -12.42 -9.54 9.05
CA PHE A 226 -12.09 -10.89 8.62
C PHE A 226 -12.79 -11.94 9.47
N GLU A 227 -13.18 -13.03 8.82
CA GLU A 227 -13.74 -14.22 9.46
C GLU A 227 -13.09 -15.47 8.88
N ARG A 228 -12.62 -16.37 9.77
CA ARG A 228 -11.98 -17.63 9.38
C ARG A 228 -12.99 -18.53 8.68
N THR A 229 -12.55 -19.21 7.63
CA THR A 229 -13.35 -20.18 6.91
C THR A 229 -12.87 -21.60 7.18
N THR A 230 -13.80 -22.55 7.22
CA THR A 230 -13.49 -23.97 7.41
C THR A 230 -12.91 -24.62 6.15
N ALA A 231 -13.24 -24.07 4.98
CA ALA A 231 -12.73 -24.49 3.68
C ALA A 231 -11.94 -23.35 3.01
N LYS A 232 -11.05 -23.73 2.09
CA LYS A 232 -10.27 -22.77 1.33
C LYS A 232 -11.16 -21.96 0.38
N ASN A 233 -11.14 -20.63 0.51
CA ASN A 233 -11.79 -19.73 -0.42
C ASN A 233 -11.00 -19.70 -1.73
N SER A 234 -11.68 -19.88 -2.87
CA SER A 234 -11.11 -19.63 -4.20
C SER A 234 -11.49 -18.24 -4.73
N THR A 235 -12.58 -17.68 -4.19
CA THR A 235 -13.14 -16.36 -4.50
C THR A 235 -13.77 -15.77 -3.24
N ILE A 236 -13.59 -14.47 -3.01
CA ILE A 236 -14.15 -13.72 -1.88
C ILE A 236 -14.94 -12.54 -2.47
N LYS A 237 -16.18 -12.38 -2.06
CA LYS A 237 -17.02 -11.24 -2.42
C LYS A 237 -17.40 -10.47 -1.17
N PHE A 238 -17.27 -9.15 -1.20
CA PHE A 238 -17.62 -8.30 -0.08
C PHE A 238 -17.98 -6.89 -0.56
N LYS A 239 -18.78 -6.20 0.23
CA LYS A 239 -19.02 -4.76 0.07
C LYS A 239 -18.00 -3.99 0.89
N ALA A 240 -17.58 -2.83 0.38
CA ALA A 240 -16.79 -1.90 1.15
C ALA A 240 -17.32 -0.47 1.02
N THR A 241 -17.17 0.28 2.10
CA THR A 241 -17.41 1.72 2.15
C THR A 241 -16.10 2.45 1.84
N LYS A 242 -16.09 3.27 0.79
CA LYS A 242 -14.93 4.03 0.35
C LYS A 242 -15.09 5.50 0.72
N ILE A 243 -14.06 6.08 1.34
CA ILE A 243 -14.07 7.44 1.87
C ILE A 243 -12.95 8.24 1.18
N ASN A 244 -13.34 9.19 0.32
CA ASN A 244 -12.43 10.09 -0.39
C ASN A 244 -12.97 11.54 -0.44
N GLY A 245 -13.58 12.01 0.65
CA GLY A 245 -14.35 13.26 0.70
C GLY A 245 -15.83 13.08 0.37
N GLU A 246 -16.16 12.03 -0.38
CA GLU A 246 -17.50 11.46 -0.50
C GLU A 246 -17.46 10.04 0.06
N ILE A 247 -18.64 9.54 0.46
CA ILE A 247 -18.85 8.16 0.88
C ILE A 247 -19.47 7.40 -0.30
N LYS A 248 -18.83 6.31 -0.73
CA LYS A 248 -19.32 5.45 -1.81
C LYS A 248 -19.28 3.99 -1.38
N GLU A 249 -20.34 3.24 -1.69
CA GLU A 249 -20.32 1.80 -1.53
C GLU A 249 -19.85 1.14 -2.83
N ARG A 250 -19.03 0.10 -2.72
CA ARG A 250 -18.57 -0.70 -3.86
C ARG A 250 -18.49 -2.17 -3.49
N GLU A 251 -18.84 -3.04 -4.43
CA GLU A 251 -18.63 -4.48 -4.31
C GLU A 251 -17.27 -4.87 -4.88
N TYR A 252 -16.55 -5.74 -4.18
CA TYR A 252 -15.25 -6.26 -4.56
C TYR A 252 -15.30 -7.77 -4.70
N ILE A 253 -14.60 -8.28 -5.71
CA ILE A 253 -14.41 -9.71 -5.96
C ILE A 253 -12.91 -9.99 -5.99
N LEU A 254 -12.43 -10.78 -5.03
CA LEU A 254 -11.03 -11.23 -4.98
C LEU A 254 -10.97 -12.69 -5.40
N SER A 255 -10.09 -13.05 -6.31
CA SER A 255 -9.95 -14.44 -6.78
C SER A 255 -8.51 -14.93 -6.73
N HIS A 256 -8.32 -16.22 -6.44
CA HIS A 256 -7.02 -16.88 -6.48
C HIS A 256 -6.32 -16.72 -7.85
N LYS A 257 -7.09 -16.60 -8.95
CA LYS A 257 -6.57 -16.42 -10.31
C LYS A 257 -5.73 -15.14 -10.46
N ASN A 258 -5.98 -14.14 -9.62
CA ASN A 258 -5.33 -12.84 -9.65
C ASN A 258 -4.71 -12.50 -8.28
N ASP A 259 -4.18 -13.50 -7.56
CA ASP A 259 -3.53 -13.34 -6.25
C ASP A 259 -4.43 -12.65 -5.20
N TYR A 260 -5.75 -12.78 -5.33
CA TYR A 260 -6.78 -12.09 -4.54
C TYR A 260 -6.63 -10.56 -4.54
N ARG A 261 -6.03 -9.97 -5.58
CA ARG A 261 -5.96 -8.52 -5.74
C ARG A 261 -7.31 -7.98 -6.19
N ALA A 262 -7.70 -6.79 -5.71
CA ALA A 262 -8.82 -6.02 -6.24
C ALA A 262 -8.44 -5.27 -7.53
N GLY A 263 -9.42 -4.80 -8.30
CA GLY A 263 -9.16 -4.06 -9.54
C GLY A 263 -8.68 -4.95 -10.70
N THR A 264 -9.20 -6.18 -10.80
CA THR A 264 -8.76 -7.17 -11.81
C THR A 264 -9.27 -6.87 -13.21
N GLU A 265 -10.18 -5.92 -13.37
CA GLU A 265 -10.77 -5.53 -14.66
C GLU A 265 -9.69 -5.08 -15.65
N PHE A 266 -8.57 -4.51 -15.16
CA PHE A 266 -7.39 -4.25 -15.99
C PHE A 266 -6.80 -5.55 -16.55
N ASP A 267 -6.55 -6.54 -15.71
CA ASP A 267 -5.96 -7.80 -16.15
C ASP A 267 -6.90 -8.56 -17.08
N ASP A 268 -8.20 -8.53 -16.80
CA ASP A 268 -9.24 -9.16 -17.62
C ASP A 268 -9.34 -8.48 -18.98
N TYR A 269 -9.28 -7.14 -19.02
CA TYR A 269 -9.14 -6.39 -20.27
C TYR A 269 -7.90 -6.83 -21.04
N ILE A 270 -6.70 -6.78 -20.45
CA ILE A 270 -5.45 -7.17 -21.14
C ILE A 270 -5.53 -8.60 -21.69
N LYS A 271 -6.08 -9.55 -20.94
CA LYS A 271 -6.21 -10.95 -21.37
C LYS A 271 -7.23 -11.14 -22.49
N SER A 272 -8.23 -10.26 -22.59
CA SER A 272 -9.26 -10.30 -23.63
C SER A 272 -8.82 -9.72 -24.98
N GLN A 273 -7.69 -9.01 -25.01
CA GLN A 273 -7.19 -8.37 -26.23
C GLN A 273 -6.14 -9.23 -26.92
N GLU A 274 -6.11 -9.15 -28.25
CA GLU A 274 -5.02 -9.68 -29.04
C GLU A 274 -3.77 -8.80 -28.86
N LYS A 275 -2.60 -9.43 -28.73
CA LYS A 275 -1.35 -8.69 -28.65
C LYS A 275 -0.94 -8.19 -30.04
N ASN A 276 -0.52 -6.93 -30.11
CA ASN A 276 0.14 -6.39 -31.28
C ASN A 276 1.59 -6.92 -31.40
N THR A 277 2.26 -6.53 -32.49
CA THR A 277 3.63 -6.97 -32.81
C THR A 277 4.71 -6.10 -32.16
N LEU A 278 4.32 -5.09 -31.35
CA LEU A 278 5.26 -4.14 -30.78
C LEU A 278 6.08 -4.77 -29.65
N LYS A 279 7.39 -4.62 -29.72
CA LYS A 279 8.31 -4.92 -28.63
C LYS A 279 8.59 -3.64 -27.88
N ILE A 280 8.23 -3.64 -26.60
CA ILE A 280 8.40 -2.50 -25.70
C ILE A 280 9.57 -2.74 -24.76
N SER A 281 10.50 -1.79 -24.73
CA SER A 281 11.58 -1.72 -23.75
C SER A 281 11.69 -0.30 -23.15
N TYR A 282 12.45 -0.19 -22.07
CA TYR A 282 12.54 1.03 -21.27
C TYR A 282 14.00 1.38 -20.98
N TYR A 283 14.23 2.65 -20.69
CA TYR A 283 15.49 3.25 -20.26
C TYR A 283 16.56 3.32 -21.36
N LEU A 284 17.16 4.50 -21.47
CA LEU A 284 18.47 4.70 -22.09
C LEU A 284 19.46 4.90 -20.95
N THR A 285 20.46 4.03 -20.85
CA THR A 285 21.45 4.13 -19.76
C THR A 285 22.63 5.01 -20.17
N LYS A 286 23.24 5.71 -19.21
CA LYS A 286 24.48 6.46 -19.45
C LYS A 286 25.58 5.59 -20.08
N LYS A 287 25.72 4.35 -19.60
CA LYS A 287 26.64 3.36 -20.19
C LYS A 287 26.36 3.06 -21.66
N GLU A 288 25.09 2.99 -22.06
CA GLU A 288 24.73 2.78 -23.47
C GLU A 288 25.15 3.97 -24.34
N ILE A 289 24.99 5.20 -23.83
CA ILE A 289 25.46 6.42 -24.51
C ILE A 289 26.98 6.39 -24.66
N ASP A 290 27.70 6.12 -23.57
CA ASP A 290 29.18 6.14 -23.54
C ASP A 290 29.79 5.07 -24.45
N ASN A 291 29.11 3.94 -24.62
CA ASN A 291 29.55 2.86 -25.51
C ASN A 291 29.22 3.09 -26.99
N ASN A 292 28.53 4.18 -27.35
CA ASN A 292 28.10 4.49 -28.71
C ASN A 292 28.47 5.91 -29.15
N PRO A 293 29.76 6.31 -29.06
CA PRO A 293 30.19 7.64 -29.49
C PRO A 293 30.02 7.84 -31.00
N GLY A 294 29.81 9.07 -31.43
CA GLY A 294 29.71 9.43 -32.84
C GLY A 294 29.62 10.94 -33.02
N ASN A 295 29.06 11.40 -34.15
CA ASN A 295 29.03 12.82 -34.52
C ASN A 295 27.64 13.47 -34.37
N ASN A 296 26.60 12.69 -34.11
CA ASN A 296 25.24 13.23 -34.02
C ASN A 296 24.98 13.79 -32.62
N LYS A 297 24.66 15.07 -32.54
CA LYS A 297 24.32 15.73 -31.27
C LYS A 297 22.90 15.36 -30.84
N VAL A 298 22.73 14.98 -29.58
CA VAL A 298 21.43 14.81 -28.92
C VAL A 298 21.40 15.57 -27.60
N LEU A 299 20.28 16.22 -27.29
CA LEU A 299 20.01 16.83 -26.00
C LEU A 299 19.14 15.86 -25.18
N LEU A 300 19.68 15.33 -24.08
CA LEU A 300 18.99 14.34 -23.27
C LEU A 300 18.70 14.86 -21.86
N LEU A 301 17.54 14.48 -21.32
CA LEU A 301 17.16 14.75 -19.95
C LEU A 301 17.74 13.69 -19.01
N ASN A 302 18.47 14.13 -17.98
CA ASN A 302 18.95 13.25 -16.91
C ASN A 302 17.81 13.01 -15.92
N SER A 303 17.19 11.85 -16.01
CA SER A 303 16.00 11.52 -15.20
C SER A 303 16.26 11.45 -13.69
N LYS A 304 17.52 11.46 -13.24
CA LYS A 304 17.88 11.34 -11.82
C LYS A 304 18.15 12.69 -11.17
N GLU A 305 18.69 13.65 -11.92
CA GLU A 305 19.11 14.94 -11.39
C GLU A 305 18.00 15.97 -11.56
N TYR A 306 17.25 16.23 -10.47
CA TYR A 306 16.22 17.26 -10.39
C TYR A 306 16.69 18.40 -9.48
N LYS A 307 16.94 19.58 -10.04
CA LYS A 307 17.45 20.77 -9.33
C LYS A 307 16.62 21.99 -9.70
N ASN A 308 16.33 22.84 -8.72
CA ASN A 308 15.60 24.10 -8.92
C ASN A 308 14.24 23.96 -9.64
N GLY A 309 13.54 22.83 -9.44
CA GLY A 309 12.23 22.61 -10.05
C GLY A 309 12.26 21.99 -11.46
N GLU A 310 13.45 21.67 -11.99
CA GLU A 310 13.59 21.07 -13.32
C GLU A 310 14.62 19.93 -13.33
N TYR A 311 14.51 19.06 -14.34
CA TYR A 311 15.53 18.06 -14.60
C TYR A 311 16.71 18.66 -15.36
N ILE A 312 17.92 18.21 -15.03
CA ILE A 312 19.13 18.62 -15.77
C ILE A 312 19.09 18.06 -17.20
N LYS A 313 19.54 18.88 -18.15
CA LYS A 313 19.65 18.54 -19.58
C LYS A 313 21.12 18.54 -19.97
N GLU A 314 21.55 17.52 -20.71
CA GLU A 314 22.94 17.31 -21.10
C GLU A 314 23.03 17.00 -22.60
N SER A 315 24.08 17.51 -23.27
CA SER A 315 24.34 17.22 -24.68
C SER A 315 25.33 16.08 -24.82
N PHE A 316 25.04 15.13 -25.71
CA PHE A 316 25.93 14.03 -26.06
C PHE A 316 26.11 13.93 -27.57
N PHE A 317 27.21 13.30 -27.99
CA PHE A 317 27.49 12.99 -29.39
C PHE A 317 27.52 11.47 -29.56
N VAL A 318 26.62 10.94 -30.40
CA VAL A 318 26.38 9.49 -30.52
C VAL A 318 26.43 9.03 -31.98
N ASN A 319 26.65 7.74 -32.20
CA ASN A 319 26.62 7.13 -33.53
C ASN A 319 25.20 7.14 -34.14
N ASP A 320 25.11 6.91 -35.45
CA ASP A 320 23.85 6.96 -36.21
C ASP A 320 22.80 5.98 -35.66
N LYS A 321 23.23 4.79 -35.23
CA LYS A 321 22.34 3.75 -34.71
C LYS A 321 21.64 4.20 -33.43
N LEU A 322 22.39 4.75 -32.47
CA LEU A 322 21.82 5.24 -31.22
C LEU A 322 21.02 6.53 -31.44
N TYR A 323 21.49 7.41 -32.34
CA TYR A 323 20.76 8.60 -32.74
C TYR A 323 19.36 8.25 -33.27
N GLU A 324 19.26 7.35 -34.25
CA GLU A 324 17.97 6.90 -34.79
C GLU A 324 17.12 6.25 -33.71
N LYS A 325 17.69 5.40 -32.85
CA LYS A 325 16.95 4.78 -31.73
C LYS A 325 16.31 5.84 -30.81
N ILE A 326 17.02 6.92 -30.49
CA ILE A 326 16.53 8.00 -29.64
C ILE A 326 15.41 8.78 -30.35
N ILE A 327 15.69 9.29 -31.55
CA ILE A 327 14.79 10.21 -32.26
C ILE A 327 13.52 9.51 -32.76
N ARG A 328 13.61 8.23 -33.13
CA ARG A 328 12.44 7.42 -33.56
C ARG A 328 11.54 7.01 -32.39
N ASN A 329 11.98 7.21 -31.15
CA ASN A 329 11.23 6.87 -29.94
C ASN A 329 11.00 8.10 -29.04
N PRO A 330 10.25 9.10 -29.50
CA PRO A 330 10.11 10.39 -28.81
C PRO A 330 9.12 10.36 -27.63
N LEU A 331 8.67 9.18 -27.21
CA LEU A 331 7.66 9.00 -26.16
C LEU A 331 8.31 8.63 -24.83
N PHE A 332 7.73 9.12 -23.75
CA PHE A 332 8.04 8.67 -22.39
C PHE A 332 6.79 8.30 -21.62
N ILE A 333 6.94 7.39 -20.67
CA ILE A 333 5.91 7.03 -19.72
C ILE A 333 6.10 7.82 -18.43
N ARG A 334 5.03 8.49 -17.98
CA ARG A 334 4.90 8.97 -16.61
C ARG A 334 4.15 7.92 -15.81
N THR A 335 4.76 7.41 -14.75
CA THR A 335 4.19 6.31 -13.95
C THR A 335 3.45 6.80 -12.70
N VAL A 336 3.73 8.01 -12.21
CA VAL A 336 3.11 8.56 -11.00
C VAL A 336 2.27 9.77 -11.36
N ASP A 337 1.03 9.81 -10.88
CA ASP A 337 0.20 11.01 -10.93
C ASP A 337 0.88 12.16 -10.15
N THR A 338 1.02 13.34 -10.73
CA THR A 338 1.55 14.51 -9.99
C THR A 338 0.52 15.10 -9.02
N GLY A 339 -0.77 14.76 -9.18
CA GLY A 339 -1.88 15.27 -8.38
C GLY A 339 -2.69 16.40 -9.02
N ASN A 340 -2.33 16.79 -10.25
CA ASN A 340 -3.13 17.68 -11.11
C ASN A 340 -3.64 16.92 -12.36
N GLU A 341 -4.58 17.52 -13.09
CA GLU A 341 -5.24 16.88 -14.26
C GLU A 341 -4.26 16.66 -15.42
N ASN A 342 -3.37 17.63 -15.68
CA ASN A 342 -2.30 17.53 -16.70
C ASN A 342 -1.12 16.64 -16.26
N GLY A 343 -1.26 16.07 -15.07
CA GLY A 343 -0.23 15.41 -14.28
C GLY A 343 -0.38 13.91 -14.19
N ARG A 344 -1.42 13.35 -14.81
CA ARG A 344 -1.75 11.94 -14.68
C ARG A 344 -0.62 11.04 -15.20
N ALA A 345 -0.54 9.83 -14.65
CA ALA A 345 0.24 8.76 -15.25
C ALA A 345 -0.30 8.48 -16.66
N GLY A 346 0.61 8.29 -17.62
CA GLY A 346 0.26 8.27 -19.04
C GLY A 346 1.48 8.29 -19.95
N LEU A 347 1.21 8.27 -21.26
CA LEU A 347 2.22 8.35 -22.33
C LEU A 347 2.27 9.77 -22.90
N TYR A 348 3.49 10.32 -23.05
CA TYR A 348 3.70 11.72 -23.40
C TYR A 348 4.88 11.88 -24.35
N TYR A 349 4.89 12.95 -25.15
CA TYR A 349 6.04 13.32 -25.96
C TYR A 349 7.10 14.01 -25.10
N ILE A 350 8.35 13.58 -25.26
CA ILE A 350 9.51 14.10 -24.53
C ILE A 350 9.71 15.58 -24.85
N LYS A 351 9.64 15.92 -26.14
CA LYS A 351 9.83 17.30 -26.62
C LYS A 351 8.77 18.26 -26.09
N ASP A 352 7.51 17.84 -26.03
CA ASP A 352 6.40 18.68 -25.57
C ASP A 352 6.50 19.00 -24.07
N VAL A 353 7.03 18.07 -23.26
CA VAL A 353 7.10 18.24 -21.80
C VAL A 353 8.44 18.81 -21.34
N PHE A 354 9.55 18.44 -21.99
CA PHE A 354 10.90 18.76 -21.51
C PHE A 354 11.75 19.55 -22.52
N GLY A 355 11.34 19.62 -23.78
CA GLY A 355 12.12 20.25 -24.85
C GLY A 355 13.44 19.53 -25.16
N THR A 356 13.51 18.22 -24.93
CA THR A 356 14.70 17.38 -25.19
C THR A 356 14.41 16.29 -26.23
N ASP A 357 15.47 15.68 -26.76
CA ASP A 357 15.40 14.61 -27.76
C ASP A 357 15.13 13.23 -27.14
N GLY A 358 15.56 13.03 -25.89
CA GLY A 358 15.42 11.77 -25.18
C GLY A 358 15.55 11.93 -23.67
N ILE A 359 15.46 10.81 -22.96
CA ILE A 359 15.61 10.72 -21.50
C ILE A 359 16.58 9.58 -21.18
N PHE A 360 17.61 9.88 -20.40
CA PHE A 360 18.56 8.88 -19.93
C PHE A 360 18.59 8.78 -18.40
N VAL A 361 19.23 7.71 -17.92
CA VAL A 361 19.43 7.45 -16.49
C VAL A 361 20.89 7.11 -16.20
N GLU A 362 21.39 7.70 -15.12
CA GLU A 362 22.73 7.44 -14.60
C GLU A 362 22.66 6.62 -13.29
N GLY A 363 23.26 5.43 -13.31
CA GLY A 363 23.25 4.51 -12.17
C GLY A 363 21.90 3.79 -11.99
N ASN A 364 21.35 3.85 -10.78
CA ASN A 364 20.13 3.13 -10.43
C ASN A 364 18.88 3.70 -11.12
N THR A 365 17.99 2.82 -11.56
CA THR A 365 16.70 3.20 -12.14
C THR A 365 15.68 3.51 -11.05
N TYR A 366 14.93 4.60 -11.23
CA TYR A 366 13.83 4.98 -10.35
C TYR A 366 12.54 5.00 -11.15
N ARG A 367 11.63 4.08 -10.83
CA ARG A 367 10.38 3.87 -11.57
C ARG A 367 9.40 5.04 -11.49
N THR A 368 9.66 6.00 -10.60
CA THR A 368 8.86 7.21 -10.38
C THR A 368 9.29 8.39 -11.27
N ASN A 369 10.42 8.27 -11.96
CA ASN A 369 10.94 9.32 -12.82
C ASN A 369 10.36 9.16 -14.24
N PRO A 370 10.44 10.20 -15.09
CA PRO A 370 10.15 10.08 -16.51
C PRO A 370 11.04 9.01 -17.16
N ILE A 371 10.45 8.12 -17.97
CA ILE A 371 11.17 6.99 -18.59
C ILE A 371 10.85 6.95 -20.07
N GLN A 372 11.87 7.08 -20.93
CA GLN A 372 11.71 6.92 -22.37
C GLN A 372 11.28 5.49 -22.72
N VAL A 373 10.35 5.38 -23.65
CA VAL A 373 9.78 4.13 -24.15
C VAL A 373 10.37 3.85 -25.52
N PHE A 374 10.99 2.68 -25.69
CA PHE A 374 11.53 2.22 -26.96
C PHE A 374 10.64 1.15 -27.57
N ILE A 375 10.23 1.36 -28.81
CA ILE A 375 9.26 0.57 -29.55
C ILE A 375 9.92 0.01 -30.81
N GLU A 376 9.80 -1.30 -31.01
CA GLU A 376 10.19 -1.98 -32.25
C GLU A 376 9.02 -2.77 -32.83
N PRO A 377 8.78 -2.75 -34.15
CA PRO A 377 9.45 -1.91 -35.15
C PRO A 377 9.15 -0.41 -34.97
N TYR A 378 9.94 0.45 -35.62
CA TYR A 378 9.72 1.89 -35.56
C TYR A 378 8.38 2.26 -36.17
N LEU A 379 7.67 3.15 -35.48
CA LEU A 379 6.38 3.68 -35.89
C LEU A 379 6.57 5.04 -36.57
N SER A 380 5.69 5.35 -37.53
CA SER A 380 5.59 6.70 -38.07
C SER A 380 5.09 7.70 -37.02
N LEU A 381 5.33 9.00 -37.23
CA LEU A 381 4.84 10.04 -36.31
C LEU A 381 3.31 10.00 -36.13
N LYS A 382 2.57 9.68 -37.20
CA LYS A 382 1.10 9.52 -37.15
C LYS A 382 0.72 8.36 -36.22
N GLN A 383 1.38 7.21 -36.37
CA GLN A 383 1.16 6.03 -35.53
C GLN A 383 1.55 6.28 -34.06
N LEU A 384 2.66 6.99 -33.80
CA LEU A 384 3.06 7.37 -32.42
C LEU A 384 2.03 8.28 -31.75
N LYS A 385 1.48 9.26 -32.46
CA LYS A 385 0.40 10.14 -31.95
C LYS A 385 -0.86 9.33 -31.63
N GLN A 386 -1.23 8.41 -32.52
CA GLN A 386 -2.38 7.53 -32.30
C GLN A 386 -2.16 6.61 -31.10
N LEU A 387 -0.99 5.99 -30.98
CA LEU A 387 -0.63 5.15 -29.84
C LEU A 387 -0.73 5.92 -28.52
N GLN A 388 -0.21 7.15 -28.47
CA GLN A 388 -0.31 8.01 -27.29
C GLN A 388 -1.76 8.30 -26.92
N LEU A 389 -2.58 8.69 -27.88
CA LEU A 389 -3.98 9.05 -27.66
C LEU A 389 -4.78 7.82 -27.20
N SER A 390 -4.68 6.71 -27.92
CA SER A 390 -5.34 5.45 -27.58
C SER A 390 -4.90 4.91 -26.22
N PHE A 391 -3.60 5.00 -25.90
CA PHE A 391 -3.08 4.58 -24.59
C PHE A 391 -3.69 5.38 -23.46
N ASN A 392 -3.64 6.70 -23.54
CA ASN A 392 -4.15 7.57 -22.49
C ASN A 392 -5.67 7.48 -22.38
N GLN A 393 -6.38 7.37 -23.50
CA GLN A 393 -7.83 7.17 -23.49
C GLN A 393 -8.20 5.86 -22.78
N LYS A 394 -7.61 4.73 -23.20
CA LYS A 394 -7.91 3.42 -22.62
C LYS A 394 -7.53 3.35 -21.14
N LEU A 395 -6.37 3.92 -20.77
CA LEU A 395 -5.97 4.01 -19.37
C LEU A 395 -7.01 4.79 -18.55
N ASN A 396 -7.52 5.92 -19.05
CA ASN A 396 -8.52 6.71 -18.35
C ASN A 396 -9.90 6.02 -18.28
N GLU A 397 -10.31 5.29 -19.32
CA GLU A 397 -11.52 4.46 -19.30
C GLU A 397 -11.44 3.39 -18.19
N LEU A 398 -10.32 2.66 -18.13
CA LEU A 398 -10.07 1.65 -17.08
C LEU A 398 -10.07 2.32 -15.70
N ARG A 399 -9.45 3.49 -15.55
CA ARG A 399 -9.48 4.25 -14.30
C ARG A 399 -10.89 4.64 -13.88
N ALA A 400 -11.76 5.03 -14.82
CA ALA A 400 -13.15 5.38 -14.51
C ALA A 400 -13.94 4.17 -14.02
N ILE A 401 -13.80 3.02 -14.69
CA ILE A 401 -14.53 1.79 -14.35
C ILE A 401 -14.04 1.21 -13.01
N THR A 402 -12.73 1.19 -12.78
CA THR A 402 -12.16 0.58 -11.57
C THR A 402 -11.93 1.57 -10.43
N ASP A 403 -12.30 2.84 -10.59
CA ASP A 403 -11.83 3.93 -9.71
C ASP A 403 -10.30 3.89 -9.46
N SER A 404 -9.56 3.62 -10.54
CA SER A 404 -8.09 3.45 -10.56
C SER A 404 -7.53 2.36 -9.62
N GLU A 405 -8.33 1.38 -9.18
CA GLU A 405 -7.92 0.36 -8.21
C GLU A 405 -6.94 -0.69 -8.73
N PHE A 406 -6.83 -0.86 -10.05
CA PHE A 406 -5.75 -1.66 -10.64
C PHE A 406 -4.37 -0.99 -10.45
N MET A 407 -4.32 0.29 -10.10
CA MET A 407 -3.10 1.05 -9.86
C MET A 407 -2.78 1.10 -8.36
N THR A 408 -1.49 1.11 -8.02
CA THR A 408 -1.08 1.21 -6.62
C THR A 408 -1.35 2.62 -6.10
N THR A 409 -1.90 2.72 -4.90
CA THR A 409 -2.15 4.02 -4.29
C THR A 409 -0.85 4.63 -3.78
N TYR A 410 -0.51 5.84 -4.24
CA TYR A 410 0.74 6.53 -3.94
C TYR A 410 0.63 7.32 -2.64
N LYS A 411 1.67 7.24 -1.80
CA LYS A 411 1.68 7.88 -0.48
C LYS A 411 1.65 9.42 -0.60
N TYR A 412 1.21 10.10 0.46
CA TYR A 412 1.28 11.56 0.62
C TYR A 412 0.46 12.37 -0.41
N SER A 413 -0.78 11.97 -0.66
CA SER A 413 -1.66 12.65 -1.62
C SER A 413 -2.47 13.84 -1.03
N ASN A 414 -2.11 14.32 0.16
CA ASN A 414 -2.95 15.26 0.93
C ASN A 414 -3.15 16.63 0.26
N ASN A 415 -2.18 17.09 -0.51
CA ASN A 415 -2.23 18.38 -1.21
C ASN A 415 -2.63 18.24 -2.69
N ALA A 416 -3.02 17.04 -3.12
CA ALA A 416 -3.42 16.76 -4.49
C ALA A 416 -4.95 16.89 -4.64
N LYS A 417 -5.42 17.26 -5.84
CA LYS A 417 -6.86 17.32 -6.14
C LYS A 417 -7.56 15.96 -6.01
N TYR A 418 -6.80 14.88 -6.19
CA TYR A 418 -7.25 13.50 -6.10
C TYR A 418 -6.13 12.61 -5.56
N THR A 419 -6.50 11.42 -5.10
CA THR A 419 -5.55 10.41 -4.62
C THR A 419 -4.63 9.96 -5.74
N ARG A 420 -3.34 10.29 -5.63
CA ARG A 420 -2.33 9.96 -6.64
C ARG A 420 -2.18 8.44 -6.75
N LYS A 421 -2.09 7.95 -7.98
CA LYS A 421 -1.89 6.53 -8.29
C LYS A 421 -0.54 6.33 -8.99
N TYR A 422 -0.02 5.13 -8.89
CA TYR A 422 1.20 4.67 -9.55
C TYR A 422 0.87 3.52 -10.53
N LEU A 423 1.17 3.75 -11.80
CA LEU A 423 1.11 2.77 -12.89
C LEU A 423 2.42 1.99 -12.93
N GLY A 424 2.36 0.67 -12.72
CA GLY A 424 3.54 -0.16 -12.87
C GLY A 424 4.03 -0.22 -14.33
N LEU A 425 5.34 -0.25 -14.54
CA LEU A 425 5.93 -0.38 -15.89
C LEU A 425 5.49 -1.65 -16.62
N SER A 426 5.22 -2.73 -15.89
CA SER A 426 4.65 -3.95 -16.45
C SER A 426 3.23 -3.73 -16.96
N GLN A 427 2.40 -2.98 -16.23
CA GLN A 427 1.04 -2.62 -16.64
C GLN A 427 1.07 -1.69 -17.86
N ALA A 428 1.93 -0.66 -17.85
CA ALA A 428 2.13 0.21 -19.00
C ALA A 428 2.56 -0.59 -20.24
N LYS A 429 3.48 -1.54 -20.08
CA LYS A 429 3.94 -2.41 -21.17
C LYS A 429 2.81 -3.29 -21.70
N GLN A 430 2.07 -3.96 -20.82
CA GLN A 430 0.93 -4.80 -21.20
C GLN A 430 -0.12 -4.00 -21.97
N LEU A 431 -0.41 -2.77 -21.53
CA LEU A 431 -1.37 -1.92 -22.23
C LEU A 431 -0.85 -1.47 -23.60
N LEU A 432 0.43 -1.10 -23.72
CA LEU A 432 1.05 -0.79 -25.02
C LEU A 432 1.02 -1.98 -25.99
N GLU A 433 1.18 -3.21 -25.49
CA GLU A 433 1.16 -4.44 -26.28
C GLU A 433 -0.23 -4.84 -26.79
N VAL A 434 -1.31 -4.20 -26.34
CA VAL A 434 -2.69 -4.54 -26.77
C VAL A 434 -3.45 -3.38 -27.41
N ILE A 435 -2.82 -2.21 -27.54
CA ILE A 435 -3.42 -1.09 -28.25
C ILE A 435 -3.31 -1.33 -29.74
N ASP A 436 -4.45 -1.26 -30.41
CA ASP A 436 -4.53 -1.28 -31.86
C ASP A 436 -4.05 0.07 -32.43
N ILE A 437 -3.05 -0.02 -33.31
CA ILE A 437 -2.58 1.07 -34.13
C ILE A 437 -3.04 0.76 -35.55
N LYS A 438 -4.22 1.26 -35.91
CA LYS A 438 -4.72 1.16 -37.29
C LYS A 438 -3.67 1.73 -38.24
N ASN A 439 -3.32 0.95 -39.26
CA ASN A 439 -2.38 1.35 -40.32
C ASN A 439 -2.90 2.54 -41.14
#